data_AF-A0A815GB86-F1
#
_entry.id   AF-A0A815GB86-F1
#
_cell.length_a   1.000
_cell.length_b   1.000
_cell.length_c   1.000
_cell.angle_alpha   90.00
_cell.angle_beta   90.00
_cell.angle_gamma   90.00
#
_symmetry.space_group_name_H-M   'P 1'
#
loop_
_entity.id
_entity.type
_entity.pdbx_description
1 polymer ?
#
loop_
_entity_poly.entity_id
_entity_poly.type
_entity_poly.pdbx_seq_one_letter_code
_entity_poly.pdbx_strand_id
1 'polypeptide(L)'
;MVDNAFEKAIAKFANELKEHKTLTELDLVSNQISAREGEALAEALTVNNTLTQLHLGNNEIFDRGCEALAEALKVNNTLTKLYLAENRITETRGEALAEALKVNTTRTQPDICKTY
;
A
#
# COMPACT_ATOMS: atom_id res chain seq x y z
N MET A 1 24.04 13.61 0.01
CA MET A 1 22.75 13.16 -0.54
C MET A 1 23.05 11.99 -1.44
N VAL A 2 22.81 10.77 -0.97
CA VAL A 2 23.01 9.57 -1.80
C VAL A 2 21.80 9.47 -2.69
N ASP A 3 22.01 9.65 -3.99
CA ASP A 3 21.00 9.51 -5.02
C ASP A 3 20.67 8.01 -5.11
N ASN A 4 19.70 7.56 -4.31
CA ASN A 4 19.36 6.15 -4.24
C ASN A 4 18.54 5.79 -5.49
N ALA A 5 19.18 5.13 -6.45
CA ALA A 5 18.56 4.74 -7.72
C ALA A 5 17.28 3.91 -7.51
N PHE A 6 17.20 3.18 -6.39
CA PHE A 6 16.02 2.41 -6.01
C PHE A 6 14.83 3.31 -5.65
N GLU A 7 15.05 4.38 -4.89
CA GLU A 7 14.01 5.34 -4.51
C GLU A 7 13.42 6.03 -5.75
N LYS A 8 14.27 6.39 -6.72
CA LYS A 8 13.82 6.96 -8.01
C LYS A 8 13.01 5.95 -8.82
N ALA A 9 13.36 4.66 -8.75
CA ALA A 9 12.63 3.61 -9.45
C ALA A 9 11.22 3.46 -8.88
N ILE A 10 11.06 3.38 -7.55
CA ILE A 10 9.74 3.29 -6.93
C ILE A 10 8.92 4.56 -7.18
N ALA A 11 9.51 5.75 -7.08
CA ALA A 11 8.80 7.00 -7.37
C ALA A 11 8.32 7.06 -8.84
N LYS A 12 9.14 6.59 -9.79
CA LYS A 12 8.74 6.46 -11.20
C LYS A 12 7.60 5.47 -11.36
N PHE A 13 7.71 4.31 -10.74
CA PHE A 13 6.67 3.28 -10.78
C PHE A 13 5.35 3.77 -10.15
N ALA A 14 5.41 4.48 -9.02
CA ALA A 14 4.24 5.08 -8.40
C ALA A 14 3.55 6.08 -9.34
N ASN A 15 4.31 6.86 -10.11
CA ASN A 15 3.72 7.75 -11.11
C ASN A 15 3.11 6.99 -12.30
N GLU A 16 3.74 5.91 -12.75
CA GLU A 16 3.17 5.04 -13.80
C GLU A 16 1.88 4.37 -13.31
N LEU A 17 1.83 3.95 -12.04
CA LEU A 17 0.67 3.33 -11.43
C LEU A 17 -0.54 4.27 -11.42
N LYS A 18 -0.36 5.59 -11.20
CA LYS A 18 -1.45 6.58 -11.25
C LYS A 18 -2.21 6.56 -12.58
N GLU A 19 -1.48 6.41 -13.69
CA GLU A 19 -2.03 6.41 -15.04
C GLU A 19 -2.40 5.00 -15.54
N HIS A 20 -2.01 3.96 -14.82
CA HIS A 20 -2.20 2.58 -15.25
C HIS A 20 -3.67 2.14 -15.14
N LYS A 21 -4.30 1.81 -16.28
CA LYS A 21 -5.76 1.59 -16.35
C LYS A 21 -6.20 0.12 -16.33
N THR A 22 -5.27 -0.82 -16.28
CA THR A 22 -5.59 -2.25 -16.40
C THR A 22 -4.97 -3.13 -15.32
N LEU A 23 -4.13 -2.57 -14.44
CA LEU A 23 -3.44 -3.35 -13.43
C LEU A 23 -4.39 -3.53 -12.24
N THR A 24 -4.79 -4.76 -11.97
CA THR A 24 -5.69 -5.10 -10.87
C THR A 24 -4.93 -5.68 -9.68
N GLU A 25 -3.74 -6.23 -9.89
CA GLU A 25 -2.95 -6.87 -8.84
C GLU A 25 -1.49 -6.47 -8.98
N LEU A 26 -0.87 -6.13 -7.84
CA LEU A 26 0.51 -5.71 -7.75
C LEU A 26 1.20 -6.46 -6.61
N ASP A 27 2.23 -7.23 -6.98
CA ASP A 27 3.09 -7.93 -6.02
C ASP A 27 4.44 -7.22 -5.88
N LEU A 28 4.71 -6.78 -4.67
CA LEU A 28 5.93 -6.11 -4.24
C LEU A 28 6.50 -6.76 -2.97
N VAL A 29 6.22 -8.04 -2.73
CA VAL A 29 6.78 -8.78 -1.59
C VAL A 29 8.31 -8.83 -1.64
N SER A 30 8.98 -8.62 -0.50
CA SER A 30 10.46 -8.72 -0.37
C SER A 30 11.27 -7.74 -1.22
N ASN A 31 10.78 -6.51 -1.42
CA ASN A 31 11.44 -5.48 -2.24
C ASN A 31 12.17 -4.40 -1.43
N GLN A 32 12.35 -4.56 -0.11
CA GLN A 32 12.99 -3.56 0.75
C GLN A 32 12.33 -2.17 0.67
N ILE A 33 11.02 -2.12 0.44
CA ILE A 33 10.26 -0.87 0.36
C ILE A 33 10.28 -0.21 1.73
N SER A 34 10.90 0.95 1.80
CA SER A 34 11.00 1.78 3.00
C SER A 34 9.71 2.57 3.26
N ALA A 35 9.60 3.18 4.44
CA ALA A 35 8.48 4.08 4.77
C ALA A 35 8.24 5.18 3.72
N ARG A 36 9.31 5.76 3.18
CA ARG A 36 9.21 6.84 2.18
C ARG A 36 8.68 6.34 0.83
N GLU A 37 9.05 5.13 0.45
CA GLU A 37 8.56 4.49 -0.76
C GLU A 37 7.11 4.03 -0.58
N GLY A 38 6.74 3.58 0.63
CA GLY A 38 5.36 3.34 1.03
C GLY A 38 4.48 4.59 0.93
N GLU A 39 4.98 5.77 1.31
CA GLU A 39 4.29 7.05 1.12
C GLU A 39 4.04 7.35 -0.38
N ALA A 40 5.06 7.18 -1.22
CA ALA A 40 4.91 7.41 -2.66
C ALA A 40 3.88 6.45 -3.31
N LEU A 41 3.87 5.19 -2.88
CA LEU A 41 2.85 4.22 -3.29
C LEU A 41 1.46 4.63 -2.79
N ALA A 42 1.34 5.09 -1.54
CA ALA A 42 0.07 5.57 -0.99
C ALA A 42 -0.50 6.73 -1.81
N GLU A 43 0.33 7.72 -2.17
CA GLU A 43 -0.07 8.82 -3.06
C GLU A 43 -0.56 8.31 -4.42
N ALA A 44 0.12 7.31 -5.00
CA ALA A 44 -0.33 6.71 -6.25
C ALA A 44 -1.69 6.02 -6.13
N LEU A 45 -1.93 5.32 -5.02
CA LEU A 45 -3.21 4.67 -4.74
C LEU A 45 -4.34 5.69 -4.58
N THR A 46 -4.11 6.92 -4.12
CA THR A 46 -5.20 7.92 -4.07
C THR A 46 -5.80 8.25 -5.44
N VAL A 47 -5.03 8.05 -6.52
CA VAL A 47 -5.43 8.37 -7.90
C VAL A 47 -5.75 7.11 -8.70
N ASN A 48 -5.02 6.02 -8.48
CA ASN A 48 -5.27 4.77 -9.18
C ASN A 48 -6.60 4.17 -8.72
N ASN A 49 -7.50 3.89 -9.66
CA ASN A 49 -8.83 3.31 -9.41
C ASN A 49 -8.99 1.97 -10.15
N THR A 50 -7.92 1.22 -10.32
CA THR A 50 -7.93 -0.05 -11.08
C THR A 50 -7.33 -1.19 -10.29
N LEU A 51 -6.38 -0.88 -9.41
CA LEU A 51 -5.77 -1.84 -8.50
C LEU A 51 -6.79 -2.28 -7.45
N THR A 52 -6.95 -3.60 -7.33
CA THR A 52 -7.84 -4.26 -6.36
C THR A 52 -7.06 -5.05 -5.31
N GLN A 53 -5.82 -5.46 -5.61
CA GLN A 53 -4.96 -6.24 -4.74
C GLN A 53 -3.53 -5.69 -4.72
N LEU A 54 -2.96 -5.51 -3.53
CA LEU A 54 -1.59 -5.06 -3.32
C LEU A 54 -0.87 -5.92 -2.29
N HIS A 55 0.23 -6.54 -2.68
CA HIS A 55 1.08 -7.33 -1.80
C HIS A 55 2.37 -6.58 -1.48
N LEU A 56 2.57 -6.25 -0.22
CA LEU A 56 3.73 -5.52 0.30
C LEU A 56 4.43 -6.30 1.42
N GLY A 57 4.21 -7.60 1.54
CA GLY A 57 4.81 -8.41 2.61
C GLY A 57 6.34 -8.40 2.62
N ASN A 58 6.95 -8.60 3.79
CA ASN A 58 8.40 -8.66 3.98
C ASN A 58 9.14 -7.42 3.43
N ASN A 59 8.67 -6.22 3.80
CA ASN A 59 9.29 -4.95 3.44
C ASN A 59 9.61 -4.12 4.71
N GLU A 60 10.08 -2.89 4.55
CA GLU A 60 10.44 -1.99 5.65
C GLU A 60 9.55 -0.74 5.64
N ILE A 61 8.23 -0.93 5.49
CA ILE A 61 7.27 0.19 5.39
C ILE A 61 7.17 0.97 6.71
N PHE A 62 7.36 0.30 7.85
CA PHE A 62 7.21 0.87 9.19
C PHE A 62 5.85 1.56 9.41
N ASP A 63 5.68 2.14 10.60
CA ASP A 63 4.44 2.83 10.99
C ASP A 63 4.09 4.00 10.09
N ARG A 64 5.09 4.74 9.62
CA ARG A 64 4.89 5.96 8.83
C ARG A 64 4.33 5.65 7.43
N GLY A 65 4.88 4.64 6.75
CA GLY A 65 4.33 4.19 5.47
C GLY A 65 2.97 3.53 5.64
N CYS A 66 2.74 2.82 6.75
CA CYS A 66 1.45 2.25 7.11
C CYS A 66 0.35 3.32 7.28
N GLU A 67 0.66 4.42 7.96
CA GLU A 67 -0.26 5.55 8.16
C GLU A 67 -0.62 6.22 6.82
N ALA A 68 0.37 6.43 5.94
CA ALA A 68 0.12 6.95 4.60
C ALA A 68 -0.80 6.03 3.78
N LEU A 69 -0.56 4.72 3.80
CA LEU A 69 -1.44 3.74 3.16
C LEU A 69 -2.86 3.79 3.74
N ALA A 70 -3.00 3.94 5.06
CA ALA A 70 -4.31 4.04 5.71
C ALA A 70 -5.09 5.28 5.24
N GLU A 71 -4.44 6.44 5.14
CA GLU A 71 -5.08 7.65 4.60
C GLU A 71 -5.47 7.48 3.12
N ALA A 72 -4.60 6.86 2.31
CA ALA A 72 -4.91 6.59 0.91
C ALA A 72 -6.12 5.66 0.74
N LEU A 73 -6.28 4.66 1.62
CA LEU A 73 -7.43 3.76 1.61
C LEU A 73 -8.76 4.40 2.00
N LYS A 74 -8.75 5.56 2.67
CA LYS A 74 -9.99 6.30 2.95
C LYS A 74 -10.58 6.93 1.68
N VAL A 75 -9.75 7.21 0.69
CA VAL A 75 -10.15 7.87 -0.56
C VAL A 75 -10.20 6.93 -1.76
N ASN A 76 -9.27 5.97 -1.85
CA ASN A 76 -9.30 4.91 -2.86
C ASN A 76 -10.48 3.97 -2.57
N ASN A 77 -11.29 3.62 -3.56
CA ASN A 77 -12.44 2.71 -3.38
C ASN A 77 -12.36 1.42 -4.19
N THR A 78 -11.19 1.14 -4.76
CA THR A 78 -10.98 -0.01 -5.64
C THR A 78 -10.10 -1.06 -5.01
N LEU A 79 -9.18 -0.67 -4.12
CA LEU A 79 -8.33 -1.59 -3.41
C LEU A 79 -9.11 -2.35 -2.34
N THR A 80 -9.24 -3.65 -2.55
CA THR A 80 -9.99 -4.57 -1.66
C THR A 80 -9.06 -5.42 -0.80
N LYS A 81 -7.84 -5.68 -1.27
CA LYS A 81 -6.87 -6.55 -0.58
C LYS A 81 -5.53 -5.85 -0.45
N LEU A 82 -5.02 -5.79 0.78
CA LEU A 82 -3.71 -5.24 1.11
C LEU A 82 -2.98 -6.20 2.06
N TYR A 83 -1.82 -6.68 1.65
CA TYR A 83 -1.00 -7.59 2.44
C TYR A 83 0.27 -6.89 2.93
N LEU A 84 0.45 -6.81 4.25
CA LEU A 84 1.57 -6.10 4.89
C LEU A 84 2.27 -6.92 5.97
N ALA A 85 2.17 -8.25 5.91
CA ALA A 85 2.89 -9.12 6.83
C ALA A 85 4.40 -8.79 6.83
N GLU A 86 5.05 -8.89 7.98
CA GLU A 86 6.50 -8.69 8.11
C GLU A 86 6.99 -7.28 7.64
N ASN A 87 6.26 -6.21 7.97
CA ASN A 87 6.62 -4.82 7.59
C ASN A 87 7.17 -3.93 8.72
N ARG A 88 7.48 -4.53 9.88
CA ARG A 88 7.88 -3.79 11.10
C ARG A 88 6.88 -2.70 11.51
N ILE A 89 5.59 -3.02 11.37
CA ILE A 89 4.46 -2.16 11.76
C ILE A 89 4.07 -2.52 13.19
N THR A 90 3.83 -1.51 14.03
CA THR A 90 3.30 -1.71 15.39
C THR A 90 1.83 -2.13 15.34
N GLU A 91 1.40 -2.96 16.31
CA GLU A 91 0.03 -3.47 16.36
C GLU A 91 -1.02 -2.36 16.27
N THR A 92 -0.84 -1.25 17.00
CA THR A 92 -1.74 -0.10 16.99
C THR A 92 -1.93 0.52 15.60
N ARG A 93 -0.85 0.62 14.81
CA ARG A 93 -0.91 1.18 13.45
C ARG A 93 -1.48 0.17 12.45
N GLY A 94 -1.19 -1.12 12.65
CA GLY A 94 -1.82 -2.21 11.91
C GLY A 94 -3.34 -2.25 12.12
N GLU A 95 -3.82 -2.00 13.34
CA GLU A 95 -5.26 -1.90 13.64
C GLU A 95 -5.93 -0.73 12.92
N ALA A 96 -5.34 0.47 12.99
CA ALA A 96 -5.87 1.64 12.29
C ALA A 96 -5.96 1.42 10.77
N LEU A 97 -4.96 0.76 10.19
CA LEU A 97 -4.98 0.39 8.77
C LEU A 97 -6.06 -0.65 8.47
N ALA A 98 -6.22 -1.66 9.33
CA ALA A 98 -7.26 -2.67 9.17
C ALA A 98 -8.67 -2.06 9.23
N GLU A 99 -8.88 -1.03 10.05
CA GLU A 99 -10.13 -0.26 10.07
C GLU A 99 -10.34 0.51 8.76
N ALA A 100 -9.32 1.19 8.24
CA ALA A 100 -9.40 1.88 6.96
C ALA A 100 -9.73 0.90 5.81
N LEU A 101 -9.12 -0.29 5.79
CA LEU A 101 -9.39 -1.31 4.78
C LEU A 101 -10.79 -1.94 4.94
N LYS A 102 -11.31 -2.08 6.17
CA LYS A 102 -12.70 -2.55 6.41
C LYS A 102 -13.73 -1.58 5.82
N VAL A 103 -13.50 -0.28 5.94
CA VAL A 103 -14.38 0.72 5.30
C VAL A 103 -14.37 0.55 3.79
N ASN A 104 -13.23 0.16 3.21
CA ASN A 104 -13.09 -0.08 1.78
C ASN A 104 -13.76 -1.39 1.32
N THR A 105 -13.51 -2.50 2.04
CA THR A 105 -14.09 -3.84 1.76
C THR A 105 -15.57 -3.97 2.15
N THR A 106 -16.11 -3.09 2.99
CA THR A 106 -17.57 -3.02 3.18
C THR A 106 -18.27 -2.38 1.97
N ARG A 107 -17.54 -1.63 1.13
CA ARG A 107 -18.05 -1.16 -0.18
C ARG A 107 -17.99 -2.27 -1.24
N THR A 108 -17.15 -3.30 -1.04
CA THR A 108 -16.95 -4.44 -1.94
C THR A 108 -16.55 -5.68 -1.13
N GLN A 109 -17.54 -6.55 -0.83
CA GLN A 109 -17.50 -7.83 -0.07
C GLN A 109 -16.18 -8.26 0.63
N PRO A 110 -16.23 -8.64 1.93
CA PRO A 110 -15.02 -8.82 2.75
C PRO A 110 -14.26 -10.13 2.51
N ASP A 111 -12.99 -10.01 2.07
CA ASP A 111 -11.93 -11.04 2.19
C ASP A 111 -10.77 -10.46 3.02
N ILE A 112 -10.87 -10.54 4.35
CA ILE A 112 -9.82 -10.04 5.26
C ILE A 112 -8.92 -11.22 5.66
N CYS A 113 -7.77 -11.40 5.01
CA CYS A 113 -6.77 -12.36 5.46
C CYS A 113 -5.86 -11.69 6.50
N LYS A 114 -6.23 -11.82 7.78
CA LYS A 114 -5.41 -11.39 8.91
C LYS A 114 -4.18 -12.27 9.03
N THR A 115 -3.01 -11.67 9.01
CA THR A 115 -1.82 -12.18 9.72
C THR A 115 -1.01 -10.96 10.13
N TYR A 116 -1.10 -10.63 11.42
CA TYR A 116 -0.23 -9.70 12.11
C TYR A 116 1.12 -10.39 12.37
#